data_AF-A0A530RAS3-F1
#
_entry.id   AF-A0A530RAS3-F1
#
_cell.length_a   1.000
_cell.length_b   1.000
_cell.length_c   1.000
_cell.angle_alpha   90.00
_cell.angle_beta   90.00
_cell.angle_gamma   90.00
#
_symmetry.space_group_name_H-M   'P 1'
#
loop_
_entity.id
_entity.type
_entity.pdbx_description
1 polymer ?
#
loop_
_entity_poly.entity_id
_entity_poly.type
_entity_poly.pdbx_seq_one_letter_code
_entity_poly.pdbx_strand_id
1 'polypeptide(L)'
;AKTFGRHQIGLPWLGTPVKKDIRDQRKRIVAKVMLYPVGLYDIKTSVMAALANFVLGPDERGSWPRNTIHLSNELCDDEFAKEMTAERLVDPDEEARATVSRRARNLISPKAPREWKKILGRANDWFDTTVYAFALAWHLKHKRRLNAERWADLLTVVHGKPAEPDLFEAAEDGPFKGKTTKTDPEREARRKANREKWAKRS
;
A
#
# COMPACT_ATOMS: atom_id res chain seq x y z
N ALA A 1 15.58 -12.79 16.75
CA ALA A 1 16.51 -12.04 15.88
C ALA A 1 16.70 -10.65 16.46
N LYS A 2 17.94 -10.14 16.58
CA LYS A 2 18.19 -8.77 17.02
C LYS A 2 17.82 -7.85 15.85
N THR A 3 16.63 -7.23 15.90
CA THR A 3 16.10 -6.38 14.84
C THR A 3 17.09 -5.27 14.52
N PHE A 4 17.34 -5.03 13.23
CA PHE A 4 18.35 -4.06 12.76
C PHE A 4 17.90 -2.60 12.88
N GLY A 5 16.71 -2.36 13.45
CA GLY A 5 16.14 -1.04 13.64
C GLY A 5 16.62 -0.36 14.92
N ARG A 6 16.46 0.97 14.95
CA ARG A 6 16.88 1.85 16.03
C ARG A 6 15.65 2.55 16.60
N HIS A 7 15.50 2.53 17.92
CA HIS A 7 14.33 3.06 18.61
C HIS A 7 14.45 4.51 19.08
N GLN A 8 15.56 5.20 18.77
CA GLN A 8 15.74 6.61 19.12
C GLN A 8 14.79 7.50 18.31
N ILE A 9 14.25 8.52 18.97
CA ILE A 9 13.35 9.52 18.39
C ILE A 9 14.13 10.42 17.42
N GLY A 10 13.51 10.83 16.31
CA GLY A 10 14.09 11.79 15.38
C GLY A 10 15.15 11.20 14.45
N LEU A 11 15.27 9.88 14.39
CA LEU A 11 16.14 9.22 13.42
C LEU A 11 15.50 9.21 12.02
N PRO A 12 16.32 9.26 10.95
CA PRO A 12 15.80 9.09 9.60
C PRO A 12 15.14 7.71 9.46
N TRP A 13 14.03 7.67 8.72
CA TRP A 13 13.26 6.45 8.45
C TRP A 13 14.14 5.36 7.83
N LEU A 14 14.99 5.74 6.87
CA LEU A 14 16.04 4.89 6.33
C LEU A 14 17.37 5.66 6.39
N GLY A 15 18.34 5.15 7.14
CA GLY A 15 19.67 5.75 7.25
C GLY A 15 20.64 5.29 6.17
N THR A 16 21.85 5.84 6.23
CA THR A 16 22.94 5.52 5.28
C THR A 16 23.35 4.05 5.39
N PRO A 17 23.52 3.33 4.27
CA PRO A 17 23.87 1.92 4.30
C PRO A 17 25.26 1.70 4.88
N VAL A 18 25.38 0.71 5.76
CA VAL A 18 26.61 0.34 6.44
C VAL A 18 26.96 -1.10 6.09
N LYS A 19 28.24 -1.36 5.76
CA LYS A 19 28.74 -2.72 5.55
C LYS A 19 28.65 -3.52 6.84
N LYS A 20 27.98 -4.67 6.80
CA LYS A 20 27.85 -5.59 7.93
C LYS A 20 28.27 -6.99 7.52
N ASP A 21 29.15 -7.58 8.33
CA ASP A 21 29.56 -8.97 8.16
C ASP A 21 28.44 -9.91 8.63
N ILE A 22 28.09 -10.87 7.79
CA ILE A 22 27.22 -11.99 8.12
C ILE A 22 28.14 -13.11 8.63
N ARG A 23 27.92 -13.52 9.87
CA ARG A 23 28.71 -14.55 10.53
C ARG A 23 27.90 -15.83 10.71
N ASP A 24 28.55 -16.98 10.56
CA ASP A 24 27.94 -18.27 10.87
C ASP A 24 27.85 -18.51 12.39
N GLN A 25 27.27 -19.64 12.78
CA GLN A 25 27.19 -20.07 14.19
C GLN A 25 28.57 -20.18 14.87
N ARG A 26 29.63 -20.39 14.09
CA ARG A 26 31.03 -20.46 14.56
C ARG A 26 31.74 -19.10 14.52
N LYS A 27 30.99 -18.00 14.35
CA LYS A 27 31.47 -16.61 14.29
C LYS A 27 32.42 -16.30 13.10
N ARG A 28 32.50 -17.16 12.10
CA ARG A 28 33.29 -16.94 10.88
C ARG A 28 32.50 -16.06 9.92
N ILE A 29 33.17 -15.17 9.20
CA ILE A 29 32.53 -14.30 8.21
C ILE A 29 32.23 -15.14 6.96
N VAL A 30 30.95 -15.23 6.59
CA VAL A 30 30.49 -15.97 5.41
C VAL A 30 30.14 -15.03 4.26
N ALA A 31 29.63 -13.84 4.58
CA ALA A 31 29.27 -12.83 3.58
C ALA A 31 29.34 -11.42 4.18
N LYS A 32 29.25 -10.42 3.31
CA LYS A 32 29.11 -9.01 3.70
C LYS A 32 27.90 -8.43 2.99
N VAL A 33 27.07 -7.69 3.71
CA VAL A 33 25.86 -7.05 3.20
C VAL A 33 25.88 -5.55 3.47
N MET A 34 25.29 -4.77 2.57
CA MET A 34 24.98 -3.37 2.85
C MET A 34 23.67 -3.32 3.65
N LEU A 35 23.77 -3.08 4.96
CA LEU A 35 22.62 -2.96 5.84
C LEU A 35 22.17 -1.51 5.91
N TYR A 36 20.90 -1.25 5.60
CA TYR A 36 20.28 0.05 5.81
C TYR A 36 19.67 0.09 7.22
N PRO A 37 20.15 0.94 8.13
CA PRO A 37 19.55 1.09 9.45
C PRO A 37 18.19 1.80 9.32
N VAL A 38 17.19 1.36 10.09
CA VAL A 38 15.84 1.93 10.06
C VAL A 38 15.53 2.61 11.38
N GLY A 39 15.07 3.86 11.34
CA GLY A 39 14.60 4.61 12.51
C GLY A 39 13.17 4.23 12.84
N LEU A 40 12.98 3.31 13.79
CA LEU A 40 11.70 2.65 14.04
C LEU A 40 10.68 3.55 14.74
N TYR A 41 11.12 4.48 15.59
CA TYR A 41 10.21 5.22 16.47
C TYR A 41 9.17 6.02 15.68
N ASP A 42 9.63 6.87 14.76
CA ASP A 42 8.76 7.76 13.99
C ASP A 42 7.96 6.99 12.93
N ILE A 43 8.54 5.96 12.31
CA ILE A 43 7.81 5.12 11.36
C ILE A 43 6.68 4.36 12.05
N LYS A 44 6.93 3.71 13.19
CA LYS A 44 5.89 2.98 13.95
C LYS A 44 4.76 3.92 14.36
N THR A 45 5.09 5.14 14.75
CA THR A 45 4.11 6.19 15.02
C THR A 45 3.28 6.53 13.77
N SER A 46 3.92 6.70 12.61
CA SER A 46 3.23 6.98 11.35
C SER A 46 2.32 5.86 10.88
N VAL A 47 2.73 4.60 11.06
CA VAL A 47 1.92 3.41 10.72
C VAL A 47 0.71 3.30 11.65
N MET A 48 0.91 3.49 12.95
CA MET A 48 -0.19 3.45 13.92
C MET A 48 -1.18 4.61 13.72
N ALA A 49 -0.69 5.80 13.37
CA ALA A 49 -1.55 6.91 12.96
C ALA A 49 -2.35 6.58 11.68
N ALA A 50 -1.74 5.86 10.73
CA ALA A 50 -2.43 5.43 9.52
C ALA A 50 -3.55 4.42 9.78
N LEU A 51 -3.31 3.47 10.70
CA LEU A 51 -4.33 2.53 11.17
C LEU A 51 -5.44 3.25 11.95
N ALA A 52 -5.10 4.23 12.79
CA ALA A 52 -6.09 5.03 13.50
C ALA A 52 -6.99 5.82 12.52
N ASN A 53 -6.41 6.42 11.47
CA ASN A 53 -7.17 7.08 10.41
C ASN A 53 -8.07 6.12 9.64
N PHE A 54 -7.62 4.87 9.43
CA PHE A 54 -8.44 3.85 8.83
C PHE A 54 -9.67 3.51 9.69
N VAL A 55 -9.49 3.41 11.01
CA VAL A 55 -10.61 3.16 11.95
C VAL A 55 -11.57 4.34 12.06
N LEU A 56 -11.06 5.57 11.99
CA LEU A 56 -11.90 6.78 11.97
C LEU A 56 -12.85 6.80 10.76
N GLY A 57 -12.41 6.23 9.64
CA GLY A 57 -13.21 6.16 8.42
C GLY A 57 -13.19 7.48 7.61
N PRO A 58 -13.95 7.52 6.51
CA PRO A 58 -14.10 8.73 5.71
C PRO A 58 -14.95 9.78 6.42
N ASP A 59 -14.75 11.05 6.07
CA ASP A 59 -15.58 12.16 6.54
C ASP A 59 -17.00 12.13 5.92
N GLU A 60 -17.84 13.10 6.29
CA GLU A 60 -19.21 13.25 5.75
C GLU A 60 -19.26 13.40 4.22
N ARG A 61 -18.13 13.78 3.59
CA ARG A 61 -17.99 13.92 2.14
C ARG A 61 -17.44 12.66 1.48
N GLY A 62 -17.22 11.58 2.24
CA GLY A 62 -16.63 10.33 1.77
C GLY A 62 -15.11 10.37 1.59
N SER A 63 -14.44 11.43 2.07
CA SER A 63 -12.99 11.59 1.92
C SER A 63 -12.24 10.98 3.11
N TRP A 64 -11.25 10.15 2.80
CA TRP A 64 -10.39 9.56 3.82
C TRP A 64 -9.34 10.57 4.34
N PRO A 65 -8.98 10.52 5.63
CA PRO A 65 -7.88 11.31 6.16
C PRO A 65 -6.57 11.03 5.42
N ARG A 66 -5.69 12.03 5.34
CA ARG A 66 -4.34 11.82 4.79
C ARG A 66 -3.58 10.79 5.61
N ASN A 67 -2.66 10.08 4.97
CA ASN A 67 -1.89 9.00 5.59
C ASN A 67 -2.77 7.86 6.09
N THR A 68 -3.92 7.57 5.46
CA THR A 68 -4.68 6.34 5.75
C THR A 68 -4.02 5.15 5.06
N ILE A 69 -3.89 4.02 5.77
CA ILE A 69 -3.54 2.74 5.16
C ILE A 69 -4.83 2.03 4.77
N HIS A 70 -4.95 1.63 3.50
CA HIS A 70 -6.09 0.86 3.01
C HIS A 70 -5.72 -0.61 3.01
N LEU A 71 -6.55 -1.43 3.64
CA LEU A 71 -6.39 -2.88 3.72
C LEU A 71 -7.52 -3.53 2.94
N SER A 72 -7.21 -4.55 2.14
CA SER A 72 -8.24 -5.33 1.45
C SER A 72 -8.92 -6.29 2.43
N ASN A 73 -10.22 -6.50 2.25
CA ASN A 73 -10.98 -7.45 3.06
C ASN A 73 -10.47 -8.89 2.93
N GLU A 74 -9.80 -9.21 1.82
CA GLU A 74 -9.19 -10.53 1.59
C GLU A 74 -7.94 -10.77 2.42
N LEU A 75 -7.23 -9.69 2.82
CA LEU A 75 -5.99 -9.78 3.59
C LEU A 75 -6.22 -9.54 5.08
N CYS A 76 -7.21 -8.71 5.44
CA CYS A 76 -7.43 -8.26 6.81
C CYS A 76 -8.34 -9.22 7.60
N ASP A 77 -7.82 -10.39 7.95
CA ASP A 77 -8.44 -11.27 8.95
C ASP A 77 -8.09 -10.84 10.40
N ASP A 78 -8.63 -11.57 11.38
CA ASP A 78 -8.42 -11.28 12.81
C ASP A 78 -6.96 -11.49 13.24
N GLU A 79 -6.25 -12.48 12.68
CA GLU A 79 -4.84 -12.70 12.99
C GLU A 79 -3.96 -11.57 12.46
N PHE A 80 -4.18 -11.17 11.21
CA PHE A 80 -3.53 -10.03 10.59
C PHE A 80 -3.78 -8.75 11.40
N ALA A 81 -5.02 -8.47 11.80
CA ALA A 81 -5.35 -7.29 12.61
C ALA A 81 -4.64 -7.31 13.98
N LYS A 82 -4.55 -8.48 14.63
CA LYS A 82 -3.81 -8.65 15.89
C LYS A 82 -2.32 -8.42 15.73
N GLU A 83 -1.73 -8.88 14.63
CA GLU A 83 -0.31 -8.64 14.33
C GLU A 83 -0.03 -7.17 14.01
N MET A 84 -0.87 -6.53 13.20
CA MET A 84 -0.75 -5.11 12.85
C MET A 84 -0.85 -4.17 14.06
N THR A 85 -1.44 -4.66 15.16
CA THR A 85 -1.59 -3.93 16.44
C THR A 85 -0.79 -4.57 17.57
N ALA A 86 0.20 -5.41 17.26
CA ALA A 86 0.96 -6.16 18.25
C ALA A 86 1.97 -5.33 19.04
N GLU A 87 2.14 -4.05 18.72
CA GLU A 87 3.00 -3.13 19.46
C GLU A 87 2.22 -1.94 20.00
N ARG A 88 2.63 -1.46 21.18
CA ARG A 88 2.05 -0.30 21.83
C ARG A 88 3.15 0.64 22.32
N LEU A 89 2.84 1.92 22.32
CA LEU A 89 3.68 2.95 22.90
C LEU A 89 3.35 3.05 24.39
N VAL A 90 4.34 2.81 25.26
CA VAL A 90 4.16 2.77 26.71
C VAL A 90 5.10 3.76 27.39
N ASP A 91 4.69 4.28 28.54
CA ASP A 91 5.67 4.89 29.44
C ASP A 91 6.52 3.74 30.03
N PRO A 92 7.87 3.82 30.04
CA PRO A 92 8.75 2.70 30.42
C PRO A 92 8.40 2.06 31.77
N ASP A 93 7.94 2.91 32.69
CA ASP A 93 7.61 2.55 34.06
C ASP A 93 6.11 2.19 34.26
N GLU A 94 5.25 2.31 33.25
CA GLU A 94 3.81 2.00 33.38
C GLU A 94 3.56 0.51 33.68
N GLU A 95 4.36 -0.39 33.10
CA GLU A 95 4.34 -1.81 33.45
C GLU A 95 4.84 -2.06 34.88
N ALA A 96 5.78 -1.24 35.36
CA ALA A 96 6.19 -1.23 36.76
C ALA A 96 5.08 -0.66 37.68
N ARG A 97 4.25 0.29 37.22
CA ARG A 97 3.13 0.83 38.03
C ARG A 97 2.09 -0.22 38.40
N ALA A 98 1.87 -1.20 37.54
CA ALA A 98 0.91 -2.29 37.77
C ALA A 98 1.43 -3.33 38.77
N THR A 99 2.75 -3.46 38.92
CA THR A 99 3.41 -4.49 39.75
C THR A 99 4.12 -3.94 40.99
N VAL A 100 4.30 -2.62 41.11
CA VAL A 100 5.08 -1.99 42.18
C VAL A 100 4.20 -1.18 43.14
N SER A 101 4.61 -1.15 44.42
CA SER A 101 3.90 -0.48 45.52
C SER A 101 3.62 1.01 45.27
N ARG A 102 2.59 1.57 45.92
CA ARG A 102 2.20 3.00 45.82
C ARG A 102 3.36 3.99 45.98
N ARG A 103 4.39 3.66 46.78
CA ARG A 103 5.52 4.55 47.05
C ARG A 103 6.48 4.68 45.87
N ALA A 104 6.70 3.60 45.12
CA ALA A 104 7.57 3.63 43.95
C ALA A 104 6.89 4.26 42.73
N ARG A 105 5.54 4.29 42.69
CA ARG A 105 4.80 5.00 41.64
C ARG A 105 5.15 6.50 41.56
N ASN A 106 5.50 7.11 42.69
CA ASN A 106 5.90 8.51 42.78
C ASN A 106 7.35 8.77 42.35
N LEU A 107 8.17 7.73 42.16
CA LEU A 107 9.54 7.82 41.65
C LEU A 107 9.60 7.76 40.11
N ILE A 108 8.45 7.58 39.46
CA ILE A 108 8.35 7.48 38.01
C ILE A 108 8.28 8.88 37.44
N SER A 109 9.30 9.24 36.65
CA SER A 109 9.37 10.54 35.99
C SER A 109 8.23 10.68 34.98
N PRO A 110 7.33 11.67 35.12
CA PRO A 110 6.29 11.95 34.12
C PRO A 110 6.86 12.39 32.76
N LYS A 111 8.17 12.68 32.70
CA LYS A 111 8.88 13.12 31.50
C LYS A 111 9.71 12.02 30.85
N ALA A 112 9.61 10.77 31.33
CA ALA A 112 10.29 9.66 30.70
C ALA A 112 9.81 9.52 29.23
N PRO A 113 10.73 9.38 28.26
CA PRO A 113 10.34 9.19 26.87
C PRO A 113 9.59 7.87 26.74
N ARG A 114 8.51 7.87 25.95
CA ARG A 114 7.75 6.66 25.66
C ARG A 114 8.57 5.69 24.83
N GLU A 115 8.29 4.41 25.00
CA GLU A 115 8.95 3.32 24.29
C GLU A 115 7.95 2.41 23.60
N TRP A 116 8.28 1.97 22.39
CA TRP A 116 7.51 0.94 21.70
C TRP A 116 7.82 -0.42 22.31
N LYS A 117 6.78 -1.09 22.81
CA LYS A 117 6.89 -2.47 23.32
C LYS A 117 5.93 -3.39 22.58
N LYS A 118 6.43 -4.59 22.29
CA LYS A 118 5.64 -5.70 21.76
C LYS A 118 4.75 -6.28 22.85
N ILE A 119 3.50 -6.55 22.49
CA ILE A 119 2.52 -7.21 23.35
C ILE A 119 2.90 -8.70 23.46
N LEU A 120 3.00 -9.19 24.70
CA LEU A 120 3.33 -10.58 24.97
C LEU A 120 2.29 -11.52 24.35
N GLY A 121 2.76 -12.59 23.71
CA GLY A 121 1.91 -13.61 23.10
C GLY A 121 1.34 -13.25 21.72
N ARG A 122 1.72 -12.11 21.13
CA ARG A 122 1.35 -11.76 19.74
C ARG A 122 2.56 -11.79 18.81
N ALA A 123 2.39 -12.28 17.59
CA ALA A 123 3.35 -12.07 16.51
C ALA A 123 3.27 -10.60 16.03
N ASN A 124 4.33 -10.09 15.39
CA ASN A 124 4.39 -8.72 14.89
C ASN A 124 5.04 -8.66 13.49
N ASP A 125 5.04 -9.79 12.76
CA ASP A 125 5.79 -9.91 11.52
C ASP A 125 5.15 -9.03 10.42
N TRP A 126 3.81 -8.97 10.38
CA TRP A 126 3.10 -8.05 9.49
C TRP A 126 3.31 -6.57 9.85
N PHE A 127 3.35 -6.25 11.13
CA PHE A 127 3.62 -4.89 11.58
C PHE A 127 5.04 -4.44 11.20
N ASP A 128 6.05 -5.27 11.50
CA ASP A 128 7.43 -4.98 11.12
C ASP A 128 7.56 -4.88 9.59
N THR A 129 6.97 -5.81 8.83
CA THR A 129 6.97 -5.77 7.36
C THR A 129 6.39 -4.44 6.84
N THR A 130 5.28 -3.98 7.40
CA THR A 130 4.66 -2.70 7.05
C THR A 130 5.58 -1.52 7.38
N VAL A 131 6.20 -1.52 8.55
CA VAL A 131 7.17 -0.49 8.96
C VAL A 131 8.35 -0.41 7.98
N TYR A 132 8.93 -1.54 7.59
CA TYR A 132 10.03 -1.56 6.62
C TYR A 132 9.56 -1.17 5.21
N ALA A 133 8.35 -1.55 4.80
CA ALA A 133 7.76 -1.12 3.54
C ALA A 133 7.59 0.40 3.50
N PHE A 134 7.14 1.02 4.59
CA PHE A 134 7.04 2.47 4.73
C PHE A 134 8.41 3.14 4.64
N ALA A 135 9.44 2.59 5.29
CA ALA A 135 10.80 3.09 5.22
C ALA A 135 11.33 3.09 3.78
N LEU A 136 11.10 1.99 3.05
CA LEU A 136 11.49 1.83 1.66
C LEU A 136 10.72 2.78 0.74
N ALA A 137 9.40 2.88 0.91
CA ALA A 137 8.54 3.77 0.12
C ALA A 137 8.96 5.23 0.32
N TRP A 138 9.25 5.63 1.56
CA TRP A 138 9.81 6.95 1.87
C TRP A 138 11.13 7.18 1.14
N HIS A 139 12.05 6.21 1.16
CA HIS A 139 13.32 6.33 0.44
C HIS A 139 13.12 6.47 -1.07
N LEU A 140 12.25 5.65 -1.67
CA LEU A 140 11.94 5.70 -3.10
C LEU A 140 11.31 7.04 -3.50
N LYS A 141 10.39 7.57 -2.67
CA LYS A 141 9.80 8.91 -2.85
C LYS A 141 10.87 9.99 -2.96
N HIS A 142 11.82 10.00 -2.02
CA HIS A 142 12.88 11.01 -2.01
C HIS A 142 13.88 10.80 -3.15
N LYS A 143 14.30 9.56 -3.41
CA LYS A 143 15.26 9.22 -4.46
C LYS A 143 14.74 9.57 -5.85
N ARG A 144 13.46 9.27 -6.13
CA ARG A 144 12.82 9.57 -7.42
C ARG A 144 12.23 10.99 -7.48
N ARG A 145 12.25 11.72 -6.36
CA ARG A 145 11.57 13.01 -6.17
C ARG A 145 10.12 12.92 -6.64
N LEU A 146 9.41 11.89 -6.18
CA LEU A 146 8.03 11.63 -6.59
C LEU A 146 7.13 12.79 -6.15
N ASN A 147 6.60 13.50 -7.14
CA ASN A 147 5.46 14.42 -7.03
C ASN A 147 4.23 13.76 -7.67
N ALA A 148 3.08 14.44 -7.67
CA ALA A 148 1.84 13.87 -8.21
C ALA A 148 1.96 13.46 -9.69
N GLU A 149 2.58 14.31 -10.51
CA GLU A 149 2.81 14.05 -11.94
C GLU A 149 3.70 12.82 -12.16
N ARG A 150 4.87 12.79 -11.52
CA ARG A 150 5.81 11.66 -11.62
C ARG A 150 5.25 10.37 -11.06
N TRP A 151 4.33 10.46 -10.11
CA TRP A 151 3.60 9.30 -9.61
C TRP A 151 2.63 8.77 -10.67
N ALA A 152 1.87 9.64 -11.35
CA ALA A 152 1.00 9.25 -12.46
C ALA A 152 1.79 8.63 -13.63
N ASP A 153 2.96 9.20 -13.97
CA ASP A 153 3.85 8.64 -14.97
C ASP A 153 4.33 7.24 -14.57
N LEU A 154 4.74 7.06 -13.30
CA LEU A 154 5.19 5.78 -12.77
C LEU A 154 4.09 4.72 -12.85
N LEU A 155 2.85 5.08 -12.52
CA LEU A 155 1.71 4.16 -12.62
C LEU A 155 1.51 3.70 -14.07
N THR A 156 1.65 4.60 -15.04
CA THR A 156 1.53 4.28 -16.46
C THR A 156 2.66 3.36 -16.94
N VAL A 157 3.88 3.55 -16.45
CA VAL A 157 5.03 2.69 -16.78
C VAL A 157 4.88 1.29 -16.18
N VAL A 158 4.39 1.19 -14.94
CA VAL A 158 4.31 -0.08 -14.20
C VAL A 158 3.07 -0.90 -14.58
N HIS A 159 1.92 -0.25 -14.70
CA HIS A 159 0.63 -0.91 -14.94
C HIS A 159 0.14 -0.78 -16.39
N GLY A 160 0.85 -0.02 -17.23
CA GLY A 160 0.39 0.33 -18.57
C GLY A 160 -0.59 1.50 -18.55
N LYS A 161 -0.99 1.97 -19.74
CA LYS A 161 -2.13 2.87 -19.84
C LYS A 161 -3.40 2.08 -19.51
N PRO A 162 -4.30 2.59 -18.65
CA PRO A 162 -5.60 1.98 -18.48
C PRO A 162 -6.25 1.87 -19.87
N ALA A 163 -6.92 0.74 -20.13
CA ALA A 163 -7.67 0.57 -21.37
C ALA A 163 -8.74 1.66 -21.41
N GLU A 164 -8.53 2.69 -22.25
CA GLU A 164 -9.59 3.64 -22.55
C GLU A 164 -10.69 2.86 -23.30
N PRO A 165 -11.97 3.00 -22.91
CA PRO A 165 -13.05 2.44 -23.70
C PRO A 165 -12.94 2.97 -25.12
N ASP A 166 -12.99 2.08 -26.10
CA ASP A 166 -12.84 2.46 -27.50
C ASP A 166 -13.95 3.47 -27.86
N LEU A 167 -13.54 4.61 -28.44
CA LEU A 167 -14.45 5.64 -28.95
C LEU A 167 -15.49 5.05 -29.91
N PHE A 168 -15.18 3.93 -30.56
CA PHE A 168 -16.07 3.23 -31.48
C PHE A 168 -16.97 2.19 -30.82
N GLU A 169 -16.63 1.65 -29.63
CA GLU A 169 -17.52 0.80 -28.85
C GLU A 169 -18.72 1.59 -28.31
N ALA A 170 -18.48 2.82 -27.84
CA ALA A 170 -19.57 3.74 -27.44
C ALA A 170 -20.42 4.22 -28.64
N ALA A 171 -19.87 4.19 -29.86
CA ALA A 171 -20.57 4.55 -31.08
C ALA A 171 -21.52 3.43 -31.57
N GLU A 172 -21.30 2.17 -31.18
CA GLU A 172 -22.18 1.06 -31.54
C GLU A 172 -23.59 1.20 -30.96
N ASP A 173 -23.74 1.92 -29.84
CA ASP A 173 -25.03 2.24 -29.21
C ASP A 173 -25.42 3.73 -29.33
N GLY A 174 -24.68 4.49 -30.14
CA GLY A 174 -24.93 5.90 -30.40
C GLY A 174 -26.11 6.16 -31.36
N PRO A 175 -26.59 7.41 -31.44
CA PRO A 175 -27.73 7.81 -32.28
C PRO A 175 -27.49 7.66 -33.80
N PHE A 176 -26.26 7.33 -34.20
CA PHE A 176 -25.85 7.08 -35.58
C PHE A 176 -25.83 5.59 -35.95
N LYS A 177 -26.28 4.68 -35.06
CA LYS A 177 -26.48 3.27 -35.39
C LYS A 177 -27.46 3.19 -36.56
N GLY A 178 -26.90 3.04 -37.76
CA GLY A 178 -27.67 3.00 -38.99
C GLY A 178 -28.74 1.93 -38.84
N LYS A 179 -30.01 2.30 -39.02
CA LYS A 179 -31.11 1.33 -39.01
C LYS A 179 -30.70 0.19 -39.93
N THR A 180 -30.58 -1.02 -39.38
CA THR A 180 -30.39 -2.22 -40.20
C THR A 180 -31.57 -2.28 -41.15
N THR A 181 -31.37 -1.81 -42.38
CA THR A 181 -32.36 -1.94 -43.45
C THR A 181 -32.53 -3.43 -43.65
N LYS A 182 -33.63 -3.99 -43.12
CA LYS A 182 -34.08 -5.32 -43.53
C LYS A 182 -34.12 -5.28 -45.05
N THR A 183 -33.33 -6.12 -45.69
CA THR A 183 -33.37 -6.29 -47.13
C THR A 183 -34.78 -6.75 -47.47
N ASP A 184 -35.52 -5.86 -48.13
CA ASP A 184 -36.82 -6.18 -48.67
C ASP A 184 -36.62 -7.28 -49.75
N PRO A 185 -37.15 -8.51 -49.53
CA PRO A 185 -36.93 -9.63 -50.44
C PRO A 185 -37.44 -9.34 -51.85
N GLU A 186 -38.43 -8.46 -52.00
CA GLU A 186 -38.94 -8.04 -53.30
C GLU A 186 -37.92 -7.16 -54.04
N ARG A 187 -37.17 -6.34 -53.30
CA ARG A 187 -36.11 -5.48 -53.83
C ARG A 187 -34.87 -6.29 -54.23
N GLU A 188 -34.56 -7.37 -53.51
CA GLU A 188 -33.51 -8.33 -53.90
C GLU A 188 -33.91 -9.14 -55.13
N ALA A 189 -35.15 -9.64 -55.19
CA ALA A 189 -35.68 -10.33 -56.36
C ALA A 189 -35.63 -9.43 -57.62
N ARG A 190 -35.99 -8.15 -57.48
CA ARG A 190 -35.93 -7.18 -58.59
C ARG A 190 -34.50 -6.88 -59.04
N ARG A 191 -33.54 -6.82 -58.12
CA ARG A 191 -32.10 -6.67 -58.45
C ARG A 191 -31.55 -7.90 -59.17
N LYS A 192 -31.95 -9.10 -58.74
CA LYS A 192 -31.54 -10.36 -59.38
C LYS A 192 -32.11 -10.47 -60.80
N ALA A 193 -33.41 -10.21 -60.97
CA ALA A 193 -34.06 -10.20 -62.28
C ALA A 193 -33.43 -9.18 -63.25
N ASN A 194 -33.05 -7.99 -62.75
CA ASN A 194 -32.35 -7.01 -63.57
C ASN A 194 -30.94 -7.47 -63.96
N ARG A 195 -30.17 -8.09 -63.05
CA ARG A 195 -28.85 -8.66 -63.39
C ARG A 195 -28.96 -9.75 -64.46
N GLU A 196 -29.93 -10.65 -64.34
CA GLU A 196 -30.17 -11.70 -65.32
C GLU A 196 -30.61 -11.14 -66.68
N LYS A 197 -31.44 -10.10 -66.69
CA LYS A 197 -31.87 -9.42 -67.92
C LYS A 197 -30.71 -8.75 -68.66
N TRP A 198 -29.75 -8.17 -67.92
CA TRP A 198 -28.56 -7.56 -68.52
C TRP A 198 -27.52 -8.59 -68.97
N ALA A 199 -27.39 -9.71 -68.25
CA ALA A 199 -26.53 -10.83 -68.66
C ALA A 199 -26.99 -11.50 -69.97
N LYS A 200 -28.30 -11.52 -70.25
CA LYS A 200 -28.87 -12.06 -71.50
C LYS A 200 -28.81 -11.09 -72.70
N ARG A 201 -28.31 -9.87 -72.52
CA ARG A 201 -28.10 -8.87 -73.59
C ARG A 201 -26.63 -8.78 -74.03
N SER A 202 -25.74 -9.52 -73.38
CA SER A 202 -24.37 -9.82 -73.83
C SER A 202 -24.36 -11.16 -74.55
#